data_AF-A0A813QNJ9-F1
#
_entry.id   AF-A0A813QNJ9-F1
#
_cell.length_a   1.000
_cell.length_b   1.000
_cell.length_c   1.000
_cell.angle_alpha   90.00
_cell.angle_beta   90.00
_cell.angle_gamma   90.00
#
_symmetry.space_group_name_H-M   'P 1'
#
loop_
_entity.id
_entity.type
_entity.pdbx_description
1 polymer ?
#
loop_
_entity_poly.entity_id
_entity_poly.type
_entity_poly.pdbx_seq_one_letter_code
_entity_poly.pdbx_strand_id
1 'polypeptide(L)'
;MERKRAQTAVEKQQDREEGEAYRQLAEQYAREHMEIERYRKATQNDIKHMYDKALENKHKIKKMEQQMDEDEDDELRIYAEAKKKIARIRREKELQAHQEKQDARDHMTGFLGTLQKRAEADYDTQIFRAQAQREAKELREEQEKHEKQQKMQESIVKHRQATMKRREAEKEMEERQEAEMNKKKEEADQLFHLYQQEKDKKRNQNARDLAELHLRQAQERKDREREVRDNEAQEVHRDKETNEIERQQFQDYAGRVISYMDENERNTYPLKKVYNEEMKRFDDLSQGYRRTGSSNSNSEKKPRSQDKAAFDKTKKNLGFQWEIPNK
;
A
#
# COMPACT_ATOMS: atom_id res chain seq x y z
N MET A 1 137.34 169.94 31.12
CA MET A 1 137.07 169.24 29.84
C MET A 1 137.51 167.77 29.82
N GLU A 2 138.31 167.29 30.78
CA GLU A 2 138.83 165.90 30.77
C GLU A 2 137.94 164.84 31.49
N ARG A 3 137.06 165.23 32.43
CA ARG A 3 136.15 164.29 33.11
C ARG A 3 135.01 163.71 32.24
N LYS A 4 134.60 164.38 31.15
CA LYS A 4 133.54 163.89 30.24
C LYS A 4 134.02 162.82 29.24
N ARG A 5 135.33 162.72 28.97
CA ARG A 5 135.90 161.70 28.06
C ARG A 5 136.12 160.34 28.75
N ALA A 6 136.33 160.32 30.06
CA ALA A 6 136.48 159.09 30.82
C ALA A 6 135.13 158.38 31.06
N GLN A 7 134.05 159.13 31.31
CA GLN A 7 132.70 158.55 31.47
C GLN A 7 132.16 157.92 30.18
N THR A 8 132.43 158.53 29.02
CA THR A 8 132.02 158.00 27.71
C THR A 8 132.82 156.76 27.27
N ALA A 9 134.00 156.53 27.84
CA ALA A 9 134.77 155.31 27.59
C ALA A 9 134.23 154.12 28.42
N VAL A 10 133.78 154.37 29.65
CA VAL A 10 133.17 153.36 30.53
C VAL A 10 131.81 152.90 29.98
N GLU A 11 130.95 153.83 29.53
CA GLU A 11 129.66 153.50 28.90
C GLU A 11 129.85 152.63 27.65
N LYS A 12 130.82 152.94 26.78
CA LYS A 12 131.09 152.12 25.58
C LYS A 12 131.57 150.71 25.89
N GLN A 13 132.18 150.50 27.04
CA GLN A 13 132.63 149.18 27.47
C GLN A 13 131.47 148.39 28.09
N GLN A 14 130.61 149.06 28.85
CA GLN A 14 129.35 148.48 29.34
C GLN A 14 128.41 148.11 28.19
N ASP A 15 128.23 148.97 27.18
CA ASP A 15 127.43 148.66 26.00
C ASP A 15 127.94 147.43 25.23
N ARG A 16 129.27 147.20 25.22
CA ARG A 16 129.87 146.01 24.60
C ARG A 16 129.61 144.76 25.42
N GLU A 17 129.79 144.83 26.73
CA GLU A 17 129.54 143.71 27.65
C GLU A 17 128.05 143.35 27.69
N GLU A 18 127.17 144.35 27.74
CA GLU A 18 125.72 144.18 27.62
C GLU A 18 125.34 143.59 26.25
N GLY A 19 125.91 144.10 25.15
CA GLY A 19 125.67 143.58 23.80
C GLY A 19 126.19 142.16 23.56
N GLU A 20 127.23 141.73 24.29
CA GLU A 20 127.71 140.35 24.31
C GLU A 20 126.82 139.46 25.18
N ALA A 21 126.37 139.95 26.33
CA ALA A 21 125.38 139.26 27.17
C ALA A 21 124.05 139.04 26.44
N TYR A 22 123.55 140.03 25.71
CA TYR A 22 122.34 139.88 24.87
C TYR A 22 122.54 138.88 23.73
N ARG A 23 123.74 138.81 23.12
CA ARG A 23 124.04 137.80 22.09
C ARG A 23 124.09 136.40 22.66
N GLN A 24 124.74 136.20 23.81
CA GLN A 24 124.76 134.91 24.49
C GLN A 24 123.35 134.47 24.90
N LEU A 25 122.53 135.39 25.40
CA LEU A 25 121.14 135.11 25.76
C LEU A 25 120.29 134.74 24.53
N ALA A 26 120.44 135.46 23.42
CA ALA A 26 119.74 135.13 22.17
C ALA A 26 120.16 133.75 21.61
N GLU A 27 121.43 133.40 21.70
CA GLU A 27 121.91 132.06 21.32
C GLU A 27 121.36 130.96 22.24
N GLN A 28 121.28 131.20 23.54
CA GLN A 28 120.65 130.27 24.49
C GLN A 28 119.18 130.07 24.17
N TYR A 29 118.40 131.15 24.00
CA TYR A 29 117.00 131.06 23.59
C TYR A 29 116.81 130.33 22.26
N ALA A 30 117.68 130.57 21.27
CA ALA A 30 117.61 129.86 19.99
C ALA A 30 117.88 128.35 20.15
N ARG A 31 118.84 127.96 21.02
CA ARG A 31 119.11 126.55 21.32
C ARG A 31 117.93 125.90 22.05
N GLU A 32 117.40 126.52 23.09
CA GLU A 32 116.24 126.03 23.83
C GLU A 32 115.01 125.90 22.91
N HIS A 33 114.75 126.88 22.05
CA HIS A 33 113.65 126.82 21.08
C HIS A 33 113.83 125.65 20.10
N MET A 34 115.07 125.41 19.63
CA MET A 34 115.37 124.26 18.75
C MET A 34 115.21 122.92 19.47
N GLU A 35 115.54 122.83 20.76
CA GLU A 35 115.32 121.63 21.57
C GLU A 35 113.84 121.36 21.82
N ILE A 36 113.05 122.40 22.12
CA ILE A 36 111.59 122.30 22.27
C ILE A 36 110.95 121.82 20.96
N GLU A 37 111.34 122.37 19.82
CA GLU A 37 110.83 121.96 18.51
C GLU A 37 111.24 120.53 18.13
N ARG A 38 112.47 120.12 18.45
CA ARG A 38 112.90 118.72 18.29
C ARG A 38 112.08 117.79 19.16
N TYR A 39 111.84 118.15 20.41
CA TYR A 39 111.04 117.37 21.34
C TYR A 39 109.58 117.25 20.86
N ARG A 40 108.96 118.35 20.41
CA ARG A 40 107.60 118.35 19.82
C ARG A 40 107.50 117.43 18.60
N LYS A 41 108.48 117.48 17.70
CA LYS A 41 108.49 116.61 16.51
C LYS A 41 108.69 115.13 16.90
N ALA A 42 109.55 114.86 17.88
CA ALA A 42 109.75 113.51 18.41
C ALA A 42 108.46 112.96 19.03
N THR A 43 107.80 113.72 19.91
CA THR A 43 106.53 113.28 20.52
C THR A 43 105.41 113.12 19.50
N GLN A 44 105.33 113.99 18.49
CA GLN A 44 104.36 113.84 17.40
C GLN A 44 104.61 112.56 16.60
N ASN A 45 105.88 112.25 16.28
CA ASN A 45 106.25 111.02 15.59
C ASN A 45 105.98 109.78 16.44
N ASP A 46 106.25 109.83 17.74
CA ASP A 46 105.96 108.74 18.68
C ASP A 46 104.46 108.48 18.78
N ILE A 47 103.65 109.53 18.90
CA ILE A 47 102.18 109.42 18.90
C ILE A 47 101.68 108.80 17.58
N LYS A 48 102.20 109.27 16.44
CA LYS A 48 101.85 108.70 15.13
C LYS A 48 102.23 107.22 15.04
N HIS A 49 103.44 106.86 15.43
CA HIS A 49 103.91 105.47 15.43
C HIS A 49 103.05 104.58 16.35
N MET A 50 102.68 105.08 17.54
CA MET A 50 101.79 104.35 18.45
C MET A 50 100.39 104.18 17.86
N TYR A 51 99.86 105.19 17.18
CA TYR A 51 98.57 105.12 16.50
C TYR A 51 98.59 104.13 15.33
N ASP A 52 99.61 104.18 14.47
CA ASP A 52 99.78 103.26 13.35
C ASP A 52 99.90 101.81 13.86
N LYS A 53 100.67 101.59 14.93
CA LYS A 53 100.77 100.28 15.60
C LYS A 53 99.42 99.83 16.19
N ALA A 54 98.63 100.74 16.77
CA ALA A 54 97.31 100.42 17.28
C ALA A 54 96.33 100.05 16.16
N LEU A 55 96.39 100.74 15.01
CA LEU A 55 95.61 100.40 13.82
C LEU A 55 96.02 99.04 13.25
N GLU A 56 97.32 98.77 13.12
CA GLU A 56 97.81 97.45 12.70
C GLU A 56 97.32 96.34 13.62
N ASN A 57 97.40 96.54 14.93
CA ASN A 57 96.91 95.58 15.92
C ASN A 57 95.39 95.39 15.78
N LYS A 58 94.61 96.46 15.59
CA LYS A 58 93.17 96.38 15.34
C LYS A 58 92.86 95.57 14.07
N HIS A 59 93.62 95.79 12.99
CA HIS A 59 93.46 95.02 11.75
C HIS A 59 93.84 93.55 11.92
N LYS A 60 94.87 93.24 12.71
CA LYS A 60 95.25 91.86 13.04
C LYS A 60 94.15 91.17 13.86
N ILE A 61 93.62 91.83 14.89
CA ILE A 61 92.52 91.31 15.71
C ILE A 61 91.30 91.02 14.83
N LYS A 62 90.90 91.98 13.99
CA LYS A 62 89.74 91.79 13.08
C LYS A 62 89.94 90.63 12.10
N LYS A 63 91.15 90.42 11.59
CA LYS A 63 91.45 89.26 10.72
C LYS A 63 91.38 87.94 11.48
N MET A 64 91.86 87.90 12.72
CA MET A 64 91.74 86.70 13.56
C MET A 64 90.29 86.40 13.89
N GLU A 65 89.48 87.41 14.23
CA GLU A 65 88.04 87.26 14.44
C GLU A 65 87.34 86.69 13.20
N GLN A 66 87.63 87.24 12.01
CA GLN A 66 87.07 86.72 10.75
C GLN A 66 87.45 85.26 10.47
N GLN A 67 88.69 84.87 10.76
CA GLN A 67 89.12 83.47 10.62
C GLN A 67 88.40 82.55 11.62
N MET A 68 88.20 83.02 12.86
CA MET A 68 87.44 82.26 13.85
C MET A 68 85.98 82.09 13.44
N ASP A 69 85.34 83.15 12.93
CA ASP A 69 83.95 83.07 12.43
C ASP A 69 83.83 82.08 11.26
N GLU A 70 84.81 82.07 10.34
CA GLU A 70 84.86 81.12 9.21
C GLU A 70 85.06 79.67 9.68
N ASP A 71 85.96 79.43 10.64
CA ASP A 71 86.19 78.11 11.23
C ASP A 71 84.93 77.59 11.98
N GLU A 72 84.25 78.47 12.74
CA GLU A 72 83.00 78.14 13.43
C GLU A 72 81.88 77.77 12.44
N ASP A 73 81.75 78.51 11.33
CA ASP A 73 80.76 78.21 10.28
C ASP A 73 81.03 76.85 9.61
N ASP A 74 82.29 76.51 9.36
CA ASP A 74 82.67 75.21 8.81
C ASP A 74 82.40 74.07 9.81
N GLU A 75 82.67 74.26 11.09
CA GLU A 75 82.32 73.31 12.15
C GLU A 75 80.80 73.10 12.24
N LEU A 76 80.02 74.18 12.20
CA LEU A 76 78.56 74.15 12.20
C LEU A 76 78.03 73.39 10.98
N ARG A 77 78.63 73.59 9.82
CA ARG A 77 78.28 72.86 8.59
C ARG A 77 78.53 71.37 8.73
N ILE A 78 79.71 70.97 9.20
CA ILE A 78 80.06 69.55 9.41
C ILE A 78 79.08 68.92 10.41
N TYR A 79 78.78 69.62 11.51
CA TYR A 79 77.82 69.15 12.50
C TYR A 79 76.41 69.00 11.93
N ALA A 80 75.95 69.96 11.12
CA ALA A 80 74.66 69.91 10.46
C ALA A 80 74.56 68.73 9.47
N GLU A 81 75.61 68.47 8.69
CA GLU A 81 75.69 67.32 7.77
C GLU A 81 75.70 65.99 8.53
N ALA A 82 76.47 65.89 9.62
CA ALA A 82 76.48 64.72 10.50
C ALA A 82 75.09 64.47 11.12
N LYS A 83 74.41 65.51 11.60
CA LYS A 83 73.06 65.42 12.17
C LYS A 83 72.03 64.98 11.13
N LYS A 84 72.12 65.48 9.90
CA LYS A 84 71.29 65.02 8.76
C LYS A 84 71.53 63.54 8.47
N LYS A 85 72.78 63.08 8.45
CA LYS A 85 73.14 61.67 8.23
C LYS A 85 72.59 60.76 9.32
N ILE A 86 72.71 61.15 10.60
CA ILE A 86 72.14 60.40 11.73
C ILE A 86 70.62 60.32 11.61
N ALA A 87 69.95 61.43 11.29
CA ALA A 87 68.50 61.45 11.10
C ALA A 87 68.05 60.52 9.97
N ARG A 88 68.80 60.47 8.85
CA ARG A 88 68.55 59.54 7.75
C ARG A 88 68.68 58.08 8.19
N ILE A 89 69.77 57.73 8.88
CA ILE A 89 69.99 56.36 9.38
C ILE A 89 68.88 55.94 10.36
N ARG A 90 68.40 56.84 11.22
CA ARG A 90 67.28 56.57 12.12
C ARG A 90 66.00 56.23 11.36
N ARG A 91 65.65 57.03 10.34
CA ARG A 91 64.48 56.77 9.50
C ARG A 91 64.60 55.44 8.73
N GLU A 92 65.78 55.14 8.19
CA GLU A 92 66.02 53.88 7.48
C GLU A 92 65.86 52.67 8.41
N LYS A 93 66.39 52.75 9.65
CA LYS A 93 66.21 51.69 10.66
C LYS A 93 64.77 51.54 11.11
N GLU A 94 64.05 52.64 11.31
CA GLU A 94 62.63 52.61 11.66
C GLU A 94 61.78 52.00 10.54
N LEU A 95 62.10 52.33 9.28
CA LEU A 95 61.43 51.76 8.12
C LEU A 95 61.68 50.25 8.00
N GLN A 96 62.93 49.81 8.17
CA GLN A 96 63.28 48.39 8.17
C GLN A 96 62.55 47.64 9.28
N ALA A 97 62.57 48.16 10.52
CA ALA A 97 61.85 47.54 11.63
C ALA A 97 60.33 47.50 11.41
N HIS A 98 59.77 48.48 10.68
CA HIS A 98 58.37 48.46 10.29
C HIS A 98 58.10 47.39 9.21
N GLN A 99 58.96 47.31 8.20
CA GLN A 99 58.86 46.30 7.13
C GLN A 99 58.95 44.88 7.69
N GLU A 100 59.93 44.59 8.56
CA GLU A 100 60.07 43.28 9.21
C GLU A 100 58.81 42.90 10.01
N LYS A 101 58.20 43.86 10.71
CA LYS A 101 56.93 43.63 11.43
C LYS A 101 55.78 43.36 10.47
N GLN A 102 55.75 44.03 9.32
CA GLN A 102 54.72 43.81 8.31
C GLN A 102 54.89 42.46 7.64
N ASP A 103 56.10 42.09 7.25
CA ASP A 103 56.42 40.79 6.66
C ASP A 103 56.08 39.64 7.61
N ALA A 104 56.37 39.80 8.91
CA ALA A 104 55.99 38.83 9.93
C ALA A 104 54.46 38.70 10.07
N ARG A 105 53.72 39.80 9.97
CA ARG A 105 52.24 39.79 9.97
C ARG A 105 51.71 39.11 8.72
N ASP A 106 52.21 39.46 7.54
CA ASP A 106 51.76 38.92 6.27
C ASP A 106 52.05 37.42 6.18
N HIS A 107 53.21 36.98 6.68
CA HIS A 107 53.53 35.56 6.82
C HIS A 107 52.54 34.83 7.74
N MET A 108 52.22 35.42 8.90
CA MET A 108 51.24 34.85 9.83
C MET A 108 49.84 34.77 9.22
N THR A 109 49.39 35.84 8.57
CA THR A 109 48.10 35.89 7.87
C THR A 109 48.04 34.88 6.73
N GLY A 110 49.11 34.74 5.96
CA GLY A 110 49.24 33.72 4.92
C GLY A 110 49.12 32.30 5.49
N PHE A 111 49.87 32.00 6.56
CA PHE A 111 49.81 30.71 7.24
C PHE A 111 48.40 30.40 7.78
N LEU A 112 47.76 31.35 8.46
CA LEU A 112 46.38 31.20 8.94
C LEU A 112 45.40 30.96 7.78
N GLY A 113 45.56 31.66 6.66
CA GLY A 113 44.77 31.44 5.45
C GLY A 113 44.95 30.03 4.88
N THR A 114 46.16 29.47 4.91
CA THR A 114 46.38 28.07 4.48
C THR A 114 45.73 27.06 5.42
N LEU A 115 45.79 27.29 6.74
CA LEU A 115 45.13 26.43 7.73
C LEU A 115 43.60 26.45 7.55
N GLN A 116 43.03 27.63 7.32
CA GLN A 116 41.59 27.76 7.08
C GLN A 116 41.16 27.00 5.81
N LYS A 117 41.87 27.18 4.69
CA LYS A 117 41.59 26.45 3.45
C LYS A 117 41.69 24.94 3.61
N ARG A 118 42.67 24.47 4.40
CA ARG A 118 42.80 23.04 4.71
C ARG A 118 41.62 22.54 5.53
N ALA A 119 41.20 23.30 6.55
CA ALA A 119 40.03 22.94 7.35
C ALA A 119 38.76 22.89 6.49
N GLU A 120 38.54 23.87 5.61
CA GLU A 120 37.43 23.89 4.65
C GLU A 120 37.44 22.65 3.74
N ALA A 121 38.60 22.29 3.17
CA ALA A 121 38.74 21.08 2.36
C ALA A 121 38.44 19.79 3.16
N ASP A 122 38.90 19.71 4.42
CA ASP A 122 38.60 18.58 5.29
C ASP A 122 37.09 18.48 5.57
N TYR A 123 36.38 19.60 5.79
CA TYR A 123 34.93 19.61 5.95
C TYR A 123 34.21 19.15 4.68
N ASP A 124 34.61 19.63 3.50
CA ASP A 124 34.01 19.20 2.24
C ASP A 124 34.16 17.68 2.04
N THR A 125 35.33 17.11 2.37
CA THR A 125 35.50 15.65 2.31
C THR A 125 34.62 14.90 3.31
N GLN A 126 34.39 15.46 4.49
CA GLN A 126 33.47 14.89 5.48
C GLN A 126 32.02 14.94 5.00
N ILE A 127 31.60 16.07 4.41
CA ILE A 127 30.26 16.25 3.84
C ILE A 127 30.05 15.24 2.71
N PHE A 128 31.00 15.11 1.79
CA PHE A 128 30.92 14.14 0.70
C PHE A 128 30.81 12.70 1.21
N ARG A 129 31.60 12.33 2.23
CA ARG A 129 31.50 11.00 2.86
C ARG A 129 30.14 10.79 3.52
N ALA A 130 29.61 11.79 4.22
CA ALA A 130 28.30 11.70 4.86
C ALA A 130 27.16 11.57 3.83
N GLN A 131 27.24 12.30 2.72
CA GLN A 131 26.31 12.18 1.59
C GLN A 131 26.37 10.78 0.97
N ALA A 132 27.58 10.29 0.65
CA ALA A 132 27.76 8.95 0.09
C ALA A 132 27.24 7.83 1.02
N GLN A 133 27.45 7.96 2.33
CA GLN A 133 26.89 7.01 3.30
C GLN A 133 25.36 7.05 3.35
N ARG A 134 24.78 8.25 3.28
CA ARG A 134 23.33 8.44 3.27
C ARG A 134 22.71 7.84 2.01
N GLU A 135 23.26 8.16 0.83
CA GLU A 135 22.82 7.61 -0.45
C GLU A 135 22.94 6.07 -0.47
N ALA A 136 24.05 5.52 0.03
CA ALA A 136 24.22 4.07 0.13
C ALA A 136 23.20 3.43 1.07
N LYS A 137 22.79 4.11 2.15
CA LYS A 137 21.75 3.64 3.06
C LYS A 137 20.37 3.69 2.40
N GLU A 138 20.03 4.80 1.75
CA GLU A 138 18.77 4.98 1.03
C GLU A 138 18.62 3.93 -0.08
N LEU A 139 19.68 3.67 -0.86
CA LEU A 139 19.70 2.62 -1.88
C LEU A 139 19.45 1.22 -1.29
N ARG A 140 20.07 0.89 -0.15
CA ARG A 140 19.84 -0.40 0.54
C ARG A 140 18.39 -0.51 1.01
N GLU A 141 17.84 0.54 1.61
CA GLU A 141 16.44 0.56 2.05
C GLU A 141 15.46 0.41 0.88
N GLU A 142 15.74 1.04 -0.26
CA GLU A 142 14.95 0.89 -1.49
C GLU A 142 15.02 -0.54 -2.05
N GLN A 143 16.21 -1.13 -2.10
CA GLN A 143 16.39 -2.52 -2.50
C GLN A 143 15.62 -3.48 -1.60
N GLU A 144 15.71 -3.32 -0.28
CA GLU A 144 14.96 -4.14 0.68
C GLU A 144 13.44 -3.97 0.53
N LYS A 145 12.96 -2.74 0.32
CA LYS A 145 11.54 -2.47 0.08
C LYS A 145 11.08 -3.15 -1.21
N HIS A 146 11.87 -3.05 -2.27
CA HIS A 146 11.57 -3.67 -3.55
C HIS A 146 11.55 -5.20 -3.44
N GLU A 147 12.53 -5.82 -2.78
CA GLU A 147 12.55 -7.26 -2.53
C GLU A 147 11.33 -7.73 -1.72
N LYS A 148 10.94 -6.98 -0.67
CA LYS A 148 9.74 -7.27 0.12
C LYS A 148 8.47 -7.20 -0.74
N GLN A 149 8.36 -6.18 -1.59
CA GLN A 149 7.23 -6.04 -2.52
C GLN A 149 7.18 -7.19 -3.53
N GLN A 150 8.33 -7.57 -4.11
CA GLN A 150 8.40 -8.71 -5.02
C GLN A 150 7.99 -10.02 -4.34
N LYS A 151 8.54 -10.32 -3.15
CA LYS A 151 8.15 -11.52 -2.37
C LYS A 151 6.66 -11.53 -2.03
N MET A 152 6.09 -10.37 -1.69
CA MET A 152 4.66 -10.24 -1.43
C MET A 152 3.83 -10.50 -2.69
N GLN A 153 4.22 -9.95 -3.85
CA GLN A 153 3.55 -10.19 -5.12
C GLN A 153 3.61 -11.67 -5.52
N GLU A 154 4.79 -12.30 -5.39
CA GLU A 154 4.95 -13.74 -5.63
C GLU A 154 4.05 -14.58 -4.70
N SER A 155 3.96 -14.22 -3.42
CA SER A 155 3.08 -14.89 -2.46
C SER A 155 1.60 -14.78 -2.86
N ILE A 156 1.16 -13.58 -3.28
CA ILE A 156 -0.21 -13.35 -3.77
C ILE A 156 -0.48 -14.21 -5.02
N VAL A 157 0.45 -14.25 -5.97
CA VAL A 157 0.31 -15.06 -7.19
C VAL A 157 0.24 -16.55 -6.84
N LYS A 158 1.15 -17.05 -5.99
CA LYS A 158 1.14 -18.45 -5.52
C LYS A 158 -0.16 -18.81 -4.81
N HIS A 159 -0.65 -17.94 -3.92
CA HIS A 159 -1.92 -18.14 -3.24
C HIS A 159 -3.09 -18.19 -4.23
N ARG A 160 -3.18 -17.24 -5.17
CA ARG A 160 -4.23 -17.23 -6.21
C ARG A 160 -4.21 -18.51 -7.03
N GLN A 161 -3.04 -18.94 -7.50
CA GLN A 161 -2.89 -20.20 -8.24
C GLN A 161 -3.32 -21.41 -7.40
N ALA A 162 -2.91 -21.48 -6.13
CA ALA A 162 -3.30 -22.56 -5.23
C ALA A 162 -4.83 -22.59 -5.01
N THR A 163 -5.45 -21.43 -4.81
CA THR A 163 -6.92 -21.35 -4.65
C THR A 163 -7.67 -21.75 -5.91
N MET A 164 -7.18 -21.37 -7.09
CA MET A 164 -7.78 -21.78 -8.37
C MET A 164 -7.70 -23.30 -8.55
N LYS A 165 -6.52 -23.89 -8.35
CA LYS A 165 -6.32 -25.34 -8.44
C LYS A 165 -7.19 -26.10 -7.43
N ARG A 166 -7.30 -25.59 -6.19
CA ARG A 166 -8.15 -26.19 -5.17
C ARG A 166 -9.63 -26.15 -5.58
N ARG A 167 -10.10 -25.02 -6.10
CA ARG A 167 -11.48 -24.87 -6.58
C ARG A 167 -11.77 -25.77 -7.79
N GLU A 168 -10.83 -25.92 -8.70
CA GLU A 168 -10.93 -26.85 -9.83
C GLU A 168 -11.02 -28.30 -9.34
N ALA A 169 -10.17 -28.69 -8.39
CA ALA A 169 -10.22 -30.03 -7.80
C ALA A 169 -11.52 -30.29 -7.01
N GLU A 170 -12.02 -29.30 -6.25
CA GLU A 170 -13.31 -29.40 -5.56
C GLU A 170 -14.46 -29.61 -6.56
N LYS A 171 -14.49 -28.83 -7.65
CA LYS A 171 -15.49 -29.00 -8.72
C LYS A 171 -15.39 -30.36 -9.41
N GLU A 172 -14.19 -30.83 -9.73
CA GLU A 172 -14.01 -32.15 -10.35
C GLU A 172 -14.50 -33.28 -9.41
N MET A 173 -14.29 -33.14 -8.10
CA MET A 173 -14.81 -34.09 -7.13
C MET A 173 -16.34 -34.01 -7.01
N GLU A 174 -16.93 -32.82 -7.02
CA GLU A 174 -18.40 -32.63 -7.06
C GLU A 174 -19.00 -33.26 -8.31
N GLU A 175 -18.45 -32.99 -9.50
CA GLU A 175 -18.90 -33.58 -10.77
C GLU A 175 -18.82 -35.11 -10.75
N ARG A 176 -17.76 -35.68 -10.18
CA ARG A 176 -17.63 -37.14 -10.00
C ARG A 176 -18.70 -37.69 -9.04
N GLN A 177 -18.95 -37.01 -7.92
CA GLN A 177 -19.99 -37.42 -6.96
C GLN A 177 -21.39 -37.32 -7.57
N GLU A 178 -21.69 -36.25 -8.31
CA GLU A 178 -22.95 -36.09 -9.04
C GLU A 178 -23.12 -37.20 -10.09
N ALA A 179 -22.07 -37.51 -10.85
CA ALA A 179 -22.10 -38.59 -11.82
C ALA A 179 -22.35 -39.96 -11.16
N GLU A 180 -21.73 -40.25 -10.01
CA GLU A 180 -22.00 -41.47 -9.24
C GLU A 180 -23.44 -41.52 -8.70
N MET A 181 -23.94 -40.41 -8.17
CA MET A 181 -25.32 -40.31 -7.68
C MET A 181 -26.33 -40.48 -8.81
N ASN A 182 -26.05 -39.94 -10.00
CA ASN A 182 -26.89 -40.14 -11.18
C ASN A 182 -26.89 -41.59 -11.63
N LYS A 183 -25.74 -42.27 -11.68
CA LYS A 183 -25.67 -43.71 -11.97
C LYS A 183 -26.50 -44.54 -10.99
N LYS A 184 -26.42 -44.25 -9.69
CA LYS A 184 -27.24 -44.94 -8.67
C LYS A 184 -28.74 -44.72 -8.87
N LYS A 185 -29.17 -43.52 -9.31
CA LYS A 185 -30.56 -43.25 -9.65
C LYS A 185 -30.99 -44.04 -10.88
N GLU A 186 -30.18 -44.06 -11.93
CA GLU A 186 -30.44 -44.85 -13.14
C GLU A 186 -30.59 -46.34 -12.82
N GLU A 187 -29.70 -46.90 -11.99
CA GLU A 187 -29.79 -48.29 -11.52
C GLU A 187 -31.07 -48.55 -10.70
N ALA A 188 -31.45 -47.61 -9.82
CA ALA A 188 -32.68 -47.71 -9.04
C ALA A 188 -33.94 -47.65 -9.92
N ASP A 189 -33.96 -46.78 -10.93
CA ASP A 189 -35.05 -46.67 -11.89
C ASP A 189 -35.17 -47.93 -12.75
N GLN A 190 -34.04 -48.51 -13.19
CA GLN A 190 -34.02 -49.79 -13.88
C GLN A 190 -34.59 -50.92 -13.01
N LEU A 191 -34.17 -51.00 -11.74
CA LEU A 191 -34.69 -51.99 -10.79
C LEU A 191 -36.19 -51.81 -10.56
N PHE A 192 -36.65 -50.56 -10.41
CA PHE A 192 -38.07 -50.24 -10.25
C PHE A 192 -38.88 -50.67 -11.47
N HIS A 193 -38.40 -50.40 -12.69
CA HIS A 193 -39.06 -50.85 -13.91
C HIS A 193 -39.15 -52.38 -13.99
N LEU A 194 -38.08 -53.10 -13.67
CA LEU A 194 -38.09 -54.56 -13.62
C LEU A 194 -39.09 -55.08 -12.58
N TYR A 195 -39.10 -54.50 -11.38
CA TYR A 195 -40.05 -54.86 -10.34
C TYR A 195 -41.50 -54.61 -10.76
N GLN A 196 -41.77 -53.48 -11.41
CA GLN A 196 -43.11 -53.15 -11.90
C GLN A 196 -43.56 -54.13 -13.00
N GLN A 197 -42.67 -54.49 -13.93
CA GLN A 197 -42.96 -55.52 -14.94
C GLN A 197 -43.26 -56.88 -14.30
N GLU A 198 -42.48 -57.32 -13.30
CA GLU A 198 -42.74 -58.57 -12.58
C GLU A 198 -44.08 -58.54 -11.82
N LYS A 199 -44.41 -57.42 -11.19
CA LYS A 199 -45.71 -57.23 -10.53
C LYS A 199 -46.86 -57.31 -11.53
N ASP A 200 -46.73 -56.68 -12.69
CA ASP A 200 -47.75 -56.72 -13.74
C ASP A 200 -47.88 -58.12 -14.35
N LYS A 201 -46.77 -58.87 -14.54
CA LYS A 201 -46.80 -60.29 -14.94
C LYS A 201 -47.55 -61.14 -13.92
N LYS A 202 -47.25 -61.00 -12.62
CA LYS A 202 -47.96 -61.73 -11.55
C LYS A 202 -49.44 -61.37 -11.50
N ARG A 203 -49.80 -60.10 -11.64
CA ARG A 203 -51.22 -59.68 -11.71
C ARG A 203 -51.92 -60.33 -12.91
N ASN A 204 -51.27 -60.36 -14.07
CA ASN A 204 -51.82 -60.98 -15.27
C ASN A 204 -51.95 -62.51 -15.14
N GLN A 205 -50.98 -63.17 -14.51
CA GLN A 205 -51.06 -64.61 -14.19
C GLN A 205 -52.21 -64.88 -13.24
N ASN A 206 -52.29 -64.19 -12.10
CA ASN A 206 -53.40 -64.34 -11.15
C ASN A 206 -54.77 -64.09 -11.80
N ALA A 207 -54.88 -63.12 -12.72
CA ALA A 207 -56.11 -62.85 -13.45
C ALA A 207 -56.47 -64.00 -14.41
N ARG A 208 -55.48 -64.63 -15.06
CA ARG A 208 -55.68 -65.82 -15.89
C ARG A 208 -56.10 -67.03 -15.05
N ASP A 209 -55.41 -67.29 -13.95
CA ASP A 209 -55.70 -68.41 -13.04
C ASP A 209 -57.12 -68.28 -12.46
N LEU A 210 -57.51 -67.06 -12.07
CA LEU A 210 -58.87 -66.78 -11.60
C LEU A 210 -59.92 -67.00 -12.71
N ALA A 211 -59.63 -66.57 -13.94
CA ALA A 211 -60.51 -66.79 -15.08
C ALA A 211 -60.66 -68.30 -15.41
N GLU A 212 -59.57 -69.06 -15.34
CA GLU A 212 -59.58 -70.51 -15.53
C GLU A 212 -60.38 -71.21 -14.42
N LEU A 213 -60.20 -70.80 -13.16
CA LEU A 213 -60.97 -71.31 -12.03
C LEU A 213 -62.46 -71.03 -12.20
N HIS A 214 -62.84 -69.83 -12.63
CA HIS A 214 -64.24 -69.50 -12.93
C HIS A 214 -64.80 -70.32 -14.09
N LEU A 215 -64.01 -70.56 -15.14
CA LEU A 215 -64.40 -71.43 -16.25
C LEU A 215 -64.65 -72.86 -15.78
N ARG A 216 -63.74 -73.41 -14.97
CA ARG A 216 -63.88 -74.75 -14.37
C ARG A 216 -65.11 -74.84 -13.48
N GLN A 217 -65.35 -73.86 -12.60
CA GLN A 217 -66.56 -73.81 -11.77
C GLN A 217 -67.84 -73.73 -12.61
N ALA A 218 -67.82 -72.97 -13.71
CA ALA A 218 -68.96 -72.89 -14.61
C ALA A 218 -69.22 -74.22 -15.33
N GLN A 219 -68.17 -74.95 -15.72
CA GLN A 219 -68.28 -76.31 -16.26
C GLN A 219 -68.84 -77.28 -15.21
N GLU A 220 -68.26 -77.33 -14.00
CA GLU A 220 -68.73 -78.19 -12.91
C GLU A 220 -70.19 -77.94 -12.52
N ARG A 221 -70.66 -76.69 -12.60
CA ARG A 221 -72.07 -76.34 -12.39
C ARG A 221 -72.96 -76.86 -13.52
N LYS A 222 -72.51 -76.73 -14.78
CA LYS A 222 -73.23 -77.27 -15.94
C LYS A 222 -73.31 -78.80 -15.89
N ASP A 223 -72.23 -79.46 -15.50
CA ASP A 223 -72.18 -80.91 -15.38
C ASP A 223 -73.10 -81.39 -14.25
N ARG A 224 -73.05 -80.74 -13.08
CA ARG A 224 -74.03 -81.01 -11.99
C ARG A 224 -75.47 -80.75 -12.42
N GLU A 225 -75.74 -79.69 -13.19
CA GLU A 225 -77.08 -79.41 -13.69
C GLU A 225 -77.55 -80.50 -14.68
N ARG A 226 -76.65 -81.04 -15.50
CA ARG A 226 -76.93 -82.20 -16.36
C ARG A 226 -77.21 -83.45 -15.54
N GLU A 227 -76.38 -83.76 -14.55
CA GLU A 227 -76.59 -84.90 -13.65
C GLU A 227 -77.93 -84.81 -12.91
N VAL A 228 -78.28 -83.64 -12.38
CA VAL A 228 -79.58 -83.41 -11.73
C VAL A 228 -80.72 -83.62 -12.73
N ARG A 229 -80.60 -83.10 -13.95
CA ARG A 229 -81.62 -83.28 -14.99
C ARG A 229 -81.78 -84.73 -15.44
N ASP A 230 -80.68 -85.46 -15.56
CA ASP A 230 -80.67 -86.87 -15.92
C ASP A 230 -81.26 -87.73 -14.79
N ASN A 231 -80.94 -87.40 -13.52
CA ASN A 231 -81.57 -88.04 -12.35
C ASN A 231 -83.07 -87.74 -12.27
N GLU A 232 -83.50 -86.48 -12.46
CA GLU A 232 -84.92 -86.11 -12.55
C GLU A 232 -85.63 -86.91 -13.65
N ALA A 233 -85.00 -87.08 -14.82
CA ALA A 233 -85.56 -87.87 -15.92
C ALA A 233 -85.68 -89.37 -15.57
N GLN A 234 -84.70 -89.92 -14.85
CA GLN A 234 -84.73 -91.31 -14.38
C GLN A 234 -85.81 -91.52 -13.30
N GLU A 235 -85.98 -90.58 -12.37
CA GLU A 235 -87.05 -90.65 -11.36
C GLU A 235 -88.43 -90.60 -12.01
N VAL A 236 -88.65 -89.67 -12.95
CA VAL A 236 -89.91 -89.63 -13.73
C VAL A 236 -90.14 -90.94 -14.51
N HIS A 237 -89.10 -91.58 -15.02
CA HIS A 237 -89.22 -92.89 -15.68
C HIS A 237 -89.63 -93.99 -14.70
N ARG A 238 -88.98 -94.07 -13.54
CA ARG A 238 -89.30 -95.05 -12.48
C ARG A 238 -90.71 -94.85 -11.93
N ASP A 239 -91.13 -93.60 -11.75
CA ASP A 239 -92.49 -93.27 -11.31
C ASP A 239 -93.52 -93.71 -12.35
N LYS A 240 -93.24 -93.54 -13.65
CA LYS A 240 -94.09 -94.06 -14.73
C LYS A 240 -94.18 -95.57 -14.72
N GLU A 241 -93.05 -96.28 -14.57
CA GLU A 241 -93.03 -97.74 -14.47
C GLU A 241 -93.81 -98.25 -13.26
N THR A 242 -93.62 -97.61 -12.10
CA THR A 242 -94.32 -97.95 -10.85
C THR A 242 -95.83 -97.74 -11.00
N ASN A 243 -96.24 -96.57 -11.55
CA ASN A 243 -97.64 -96.28 -11.82
C ASN A 243 -98.28 -97.27 -12.81
N GLU A 244 -97.54 -97.73 -13.84
CA GLU A 244 -98.06 -98.73 -14.78
C GLU A 244 -98.25 -100.09 -14.09
N ILE A 245 -97.35 -100.48 -13.18
CA ILE A 245 -97.50 -101.71 -12.38
C ILE A 245 -98.69 -101.59 -11.42
N GLU A 246 -98.82 -100.48 -10.70
CA GLU A 246 -99.98 -100.22 -9.82
C GLU A 246 -101.29 -100.21 -10.60
N ARG A 247 -101.29 -99.64 -11.81
CA ARG A 247 -102.43 -99.65 -12.73
C ARG A 247 -102.81 -101.09 -13.11
N GLN A 248 -101.84 -101.93 -13.49
CA GLN A 248 -102.10 -103.34 -13.81
C GLN A 248 -102.65 -104.10 -12.61
N GLN A 249 -102.08 -103.90 -11.42
CA GLN A 249 -102.57 -104.52 -10.19
C GLN A 249 -104.01 -104.09 -9.86
N PHE A 250 -104.33 -102.80 -10.04
CA PHE A 250 -105.68 -102.29 -9.86
C PHE A 250 -106.64 -102.88 -10.89
N GLN A 251 -106.25 -103.00 -12.16
CA GLN A 251 -107.05 -103.64 -13.21
C GLN A 251 -107.34 -105.11 -12.90
N ASP A 252 -106.32 -105.89 -12.53
CA ASP A 252 -106.47 -107.30 -12.19
C ASP A 252 -107.36 -107.50 -10.97
N TYR A 253 -107.17 -106.70 -9.92
CA TYR A 253 -107.96 -106.77 -8.70
C TYR A 253 -109.43 -106.36 -8.96
N ALA A 254 -109.66 -105.20 -9.57
CA ALA A 254 -110.99 -104.72 -9.91
C ALA A 254 -111.70 -105.69 -10.88
N GLY A 255 -110.98 -106.23 -11.85
CA GLY A 255 -111.48 -107.26 -12.77
C GLY A 255 -111.95 -108.50 -12.02
N ARG A 256 -111.13 -109.06 -11.13
CA ARG A 256 -111.51 -110.23 -10.29
C ARG A 256 -112.73 -109.94 -9.42
N VAL A 257 -112.82 -108.77 -8.80
CA VAL A 257 -113.96 -108.39 -7.94
C VAL A 257 -115.23 -108.22 -8.78
N ILE A 258 -115.15 -107.60 -9.95
CA ILE A 258 -116.28 -107.44 -10.86
C ILE A 258 -116.76 -108.81 -11.36
N SER A 259 -115.86 -109.68 -11.82
CA SER A 259 -116.18 -111.04 -12.27
C SER A 259 -116.81 -111.88 -11.15
N TYR A 260 -116.23 -111.86 -9.95
CA TYR A 260 -116.77 -112.57 -8.79
C TYR A 260 -118.18 -112.09 -8.40
N MET A 261 -118.47 -110.79 -8.54
CA MET A 261 -119.80 -110.25 -8.24
C MET A 261 -120.82 -110.51 -9.36
N ASP A 262 -120.38 -110.57 -10.63
CA ASP A 262 -121.21 -110.96 -11.79
C ASP A 262 -121.60 -112.44 -11.71
N GLU A 263 -120.65 -113.32 -11.36
CA GLU A 263 -120.89 -114.76 -11.16
C GLU A 263 -121.87 -115.04 -10.00
N ASN A 264 -121.98 -114.14 -9.03
CA ASN A 264 -122.87 -114.25 -7.88
C ASN A 264 -124.20 -113.46 -8.06
N GLU A 265 -124.57 -113.09 -9.30
CA GLU A 265 -125.82 -112.40 -9.69
C GLU A 265 -126.13 -111.10 -8.93
N ARG A 266 -125.11 -110.40 -8.41
CA ARG A 266 -125.29 -109.08 -7.75
C ARG A 266 -125.15 -107.96 -8.77
N ASN A 267 -125.81 -106.82 -8.51
CA ASN A 267 -125.73 -105.65 -9.38
C ASN A 267 -124.30 -105.08 -9.47
N THR A 268 -123.60 -105.34 -10.57
CA THR A 268 -122.22 -104.93 -10.83
C THR A 268 -122.08 -103.49 -11.37
N TYR A 269 -123.19 -102.79 -11.62
CA TYR A 269 -123.19 -101.44 -12.23
C TYR A 269 -122.43 -100.37 -11.43
N PRO A 270 -122.53 -100.28 -10.08
CA PRO A 270 -121.77 -99.28 -9.31
C PRO A 270 -120.25 -99.47 -9.43
N LEU A 271 -119.78 -100.72 -9.44
CA LEU A 271 -118.35 -101.05 -9.53
C LEU A 271 -117.80 -100.78 -10.93
N LYS A 272 -118.54 -101.09 -11.99
CA LYS A 272 -118.15 -100.74 -13.37
C LYS A 272 -118.08 -99.22 -13.57
N LYS A 273 -118.98 -98.45 -12.93
CA LYS A 273 -118.93 -96.99 -12.96
C LYS A 273 -117.66 -96.45 -12.26
N VAL A 274 -117.38 -96.92 -11.04
CA VAL A 274 -116.17 -96.50 -10.29
C VAL A 274 -114.89 -96.92 -11.02
N TYR A 275 -114.84 -98.13 -11.57
CA TYR A 275 -113.69 -98.60 -12.37
C TYR A 275 -113.43 -97.67 -13.57
N ASN A 276 -114.48 -97.27 -14.30
CA ASN A 276 -114.36 -96.37 -15.44
C ASN A 276 -114.00 -94.93 -15.03
N GLU A 277 -114.41 -94.48 -13.84
CA GLU A 277 -114.02 -93.16 -13.30
C GLU A 277 -112.57 -93.14 -12.79
N GLU A 278 -112.11 -94.19 -12.12
CA GLU A 278 -110.72 -94.32 -11.65
C GLU A 278 -109.74 -94.54 -12.82
N MET A 279 -110.12 -95.31 -13.85
CA MET A 279 -109.32 -95.43 -15.08
C MET A 279 -109.12 -94.08 -15.79
N LYS A 280 -110.14 -93.21 -15.80
CA LYS A 280 -110.00 -91.84 -16.31
C LYS A 280 -109.05 -90.99 -15.48
N ARG A 281 -109.01 -91.18 -14.15
CA ARG A 281 -108.07 -90.46 -13.27
C ARG A 281 -106.61 -90.89 -13.49
N PHE A 282 -106.35 -92.18 -13.73
CA PHE A 282 -105.01 -92.66 -14.10
C PHE A 282 -104.54 -92.07 -15.44
N ASP A 283 -105.43 -91.94 -16.43
CA ASP A 283 -105.11 -91.32 -17.71
C ASP A 283 -104.79 -89.82 -17.56
N ASP A 284 -105.52 -89.09 -16.70
CA ASP A 284 -105.27 -87.67 -16.39
C ASP A 284 -103.95 -87.45 -15.62
N LEU A 285 -103.56 -88.39 -14.74
CA LEU A 285 -102.27 -88.37 -14.03
C LEU A 285 -101.08 -88.67 -14.96
N SER A 286 -101.27 -89.48 -16.01
CA SER A 286 -100.22 -89.75 -17.01
C SER A 286 -99.93 -88.54 -17.93
N GLN A 287 -100.91 -87.65 -18.12
CA GLN A 287 -100.80 -86.46 -18.97
C GLN A 287 -100.47 -85.17 -18.20
N GLY A 288 -100.48 -85.23 -16.86
CA GLY A 288 -100.36 -84.08 -15.95
C GLY A 288 -98.95 -83.54 -15.68
N TYR A 289 -97.88 -84.09 -16.26
CA TYR A 289 -96.53 -83.51 -16.13
C TYR A 289 -96.31 -82.31 -17.09
N ARG A 290 -97.11 -81.25 -16.95
CA ARG A 290 -96.77 -79.92 -17.49
C ARG A 290 -96.27 -79.02 -16.37
N ARG A 291 -94.94 -78.96 -16.28
CA ARG A 291 -94.12 -78.14 -15.39
C ARG A 291 -94.49 -76.65 -15.51
N THR A 292 -95.16 -76.08 -14.50
CA THR A 292 -95.25 -74.64 -14.28
C THR A 292 -94.00 -74.19 -13.52
N GLY A 293 -93.00 -73.71 -14.25
CA GLY A 293 -91.77 -73.14 -13.67
C GLY A 293 -91.44 -71.82 -14.33
N SER A 294 -92.11 -70.75 -13.90
CA SER A 294 -91.77 -69.36 -14.24
C SER A 294 -90.79 -68.84 -13.20
N SER A 295 -89.49 -68.89 -13.51
CA SER A 295 -88.42 -68.31 -12.71
C SER A 295 -88.19 -66.86 -13.11
N ASN A 296 -88.63 -65.96 -12.23
CA ASN A 296 -88.42 -64.52 -12.34
C ASN A 296 -86.94 -64.21 -12.00
N SER A 297 -86.16 -63.81 -13.00
CA SER A 297 -84.73 -63.52 -12.85
C SER A 297 -84.49 -62.18 -12.15
N ASN A 298 -83.60 -62.24 -11.16
CA ASN A 298 -83.11 -61.16 -10.32
C ASN A 298 -82.63 -59.92 -11.09
N SER A 299 -82.90 -58.76 -10.51
CA SER A 299 -82.47 -57.45 -10.96
C SER A 299 -80.97 -57.25 -10.77
N GLU A 300 -80.25 -56.96 -11.86
CA GLU A 300 -78.86 -56.49 -11.85
C GLU A 300 -78.80 -55.06 -11.28
N LYS A 301 -78.32 -54.93 -10.03
CA LYS A 301 -77.87 -53.65 -9.48
C LYS A 301 -76.44 -53.36 -9.98
N LYS A 302 -76.31 -52.38 -10.88
CA LYS A 302 -75.02 -51.74 -11.20
C LYS A 302 -74.45 -51.05 -9.95
N PRO A 303 -73.15 -51.22 -9.61
CA PRO A 303 -72.51 -50.35 -8.65
C PRO A 303 -72.25 -48.97 -9.26
N ARG A 304 -72.64 -48.00 -8.44
CA ARG A 304 -72.58 -46.55 -8.55
C ARG A 304 -71.12 -46.09 -8.72
N SER A 305 -70.83 -45.37 -9.81
CA SER A 305 -69.59 -44.61 -9.94
C SER A 305 -69.54 -43.55 -8.86
N GLN A 306 -68.62 -43.66 -7.92
CA GLN A 306 -68.24 -42.57 -7.02
C GLN A 306 -66.81 -42.13 -7.32
N ASP A 307 -66.66 -40.81 -7.32
CA ASP A 307 -65.43 -40.06 -7.06
C ASP A 307 -64.54 -39.70 -8.26
N LYS A 308 -65.10 -38.87 -9.15
CA LYS A 308 -64.35 -37.89 -9.96
C LYS A 308 -64.24 -36.50 -9.29
N ALA A 309 -64.30 -36.42 -7.96
CA ALA A 309 -64.28 -35.15 -7.21
C ALA A 309 -63.14 -35.03 -6.20
N ALA A 310 -62.04 -35.79 -6.38
CA ALA A 310 -60.90 -35.79 -5.45
C ALA A 310 -59.54 -35.43 -6.09
N PHE A 311 -59.51 -34.98 -7.36
CA PHE A 311 -58.25 -34.66 -8.05
C PHE A 311 -57.88 -33.17 -8.09
N ASP A 312 -58.80 -32.25 -7.78
CA ASP A 312 -58.56 -30.78 -7.88
C ASP A 312 -58.44 -30.06 -6.53
N LYS A 313 -58.43 -30.76 -5.39
CA LYS A 313 -58.31 -30.14 -4.05
C LYS A 313 -56.94 -30.27 -3.38
N THR A 314 -55.97 -30.97 -3.96
CA THR A 314 -54.61 -31.11 -3.38
C THR A 314 -53.57 -30.16 -3.97
N LYS A 315 -53.91 -29.33 -4.97
CA LYS A 315 -52.99 -28.32 -5.52
C LYS A 315 -52.91 -27.00 -4.72
N LYS A 316 -53.66 -26.85 -3.62
CA LYS A 316 -53.65 -25.62 -2.79
C LYS A 316 -52.92 -25.74 -1.43
N ASN A 317 -52.32 -26.89 -1.10
CA ASN A 317 -51.65 -27.11 0.20
C ASN A 317 -50.13 -27.40 0.12
N LEU A 318 -49.48 -27.02 -0.97
CA LEU A 318 -48.01 -26.95 -1.04
C LEU A 318 -47.66 -25.53 -1.47
N GLY A 319 -47.25 -24.69 -0.52
CA GLY A 319 -47.04 -23.25 -0.67
C GLY A 319 -46.01 -22.86 -1.73
N PHE A 320 -46.43 -22.85 -3.00
CA PHE A 320 -45.74 -22.21 -4.10
C PHE A 320 -46.39 -20.85 -4.37
N GLN A 321 -45.74 -19.78 -3.90
CA GLN A 321 -45.96 -18.43 -4.41
C GLN A 321 -45.29 -18.37 -5.80
N TRP A 322 -46.09 -18.24 -6.86
CA TRP A 322 -45.60 -17.75 -8.13
C TRP A 322 -45.79 -16.23 -8.14
N GLU A 323 -44.70 -15.50 -7.92
CA GLU A 323 -44.63 -14.10 -8.30
C GLU A 323 -44.70 -14.02 -9.83
N ILE A 324 -45.77 -13.40 -10.33
CA ILE A 324 -45.89 -13.00 -11.72
C ILE A 324 -45.08 -11.69 -11.85
N PRO A 325 -44.03 -11.61 -12.69
CA PRO A 325 -43.34 -10.36 -12.91
C PRO A 325 -44.29 -9.39 -13.62
N ASN A 326 -44.52 -8.23 -13.02
CA ASN A 326 -45.19 -7.10 -13.65
C ASN A 326 -44.43 -6.71 -14.93
N LYS A 327 -45.19 -6.46 -16.00
CA LYS A 327 -44.71 -5.78 -17.21
C LYS A 327 -44.45 -4.31 -16.94
#